data_AF-A0A2U3MUT3-F1
#
_entry.id   AF-A0A2U3MUT3-F1
#
_cell.length_a   1.000
_cell.length_b   1.000
_cell.length_c   1.000
_cell.angle_alpha   90.00
_cell.angle_beta   90.00
_cell.angle_gamma   90.00
#
_symmetry.space_group_name_H-M   'P 1'
#
loop_
_entity.id
_entity.type
_entity.pdbx_description
1 polymer ?
#
loop_
_entity_poly.entity_id
_entity_poly.type
_entity_poly.pdbx_seq_one_letter_code
_entity_poly.pdbx_strand_id
1 'polypeptide(L)'
;MSFITIDDANSILGIDFAPEGDKARLVLLANTWMKKRVGQVSSLVPEEFKIASSEIIKGILAKEIYNGQAQALKREKVKADGVESEEEYQDGSVAISSYEQIALDLIASVEVDQPKVPLSIFLTRV
;
A
#
# COMPACT_ATOMS: atom_id res chain seq x y z
N MET A 1 -1.89 15.80 -8.78
CA MET A 1 -1.08 14.72 -9.40
C MET A 1 -1.51 13.39 -8.81
N SER A 2 -1.44 12.32 -9.60
CA SER A 2 -1.64 10.93 -9.16
C SER A 2 -0.27 10.26 -9.01
N PHE A 3 -0.18 9.29 -8.10
CA PHE A 3 1.00 8.42 -7.93
C PHE A 3 1.10 7.38 -9.05
N ILE A 4 -0.04 6.90 -9.55
CA ILE A 4 -0.09 5.93 -10.66
C ILE A 4 -1.23 6.28 -11.63
N THR A 5 -1.00 6.06 -12.92
CA THR A 5 -2.01 6.15 -13.99
C THR A 5 -2.49 4.76 -14.45
N ILE A 6 -3.52 4.70 -15.30
CA ILE A 6 -3.97 3.44 -15.90
C ILE A 6 -2.87 2.86 -16.81
N ASP A 7 -2.15 3.69 -17.56
CA ASP A 7 -1.06 3.26 -18.43
C ASP A 7 0.13 2.71 -17.65
N ASP A 8 0.50 3.34 -16.52
CA ASP A 8 1.49 2.80 -15.60
C ASP A 8 1.03 1.44 -15.06
N ALA A 9 -0.24 1.33 -14.61
CA ALA A 9 -0.78 0.08 -14.09
C ALA A 9 -0.83 -1.03 -15.15
N ASN A 10 -1.22 -0.72 -16.39
CA ASN A 10 -1.17 -1.68 -17.51
C ASN A 10 0.26 -2.15 -17.80
N SER A 11 1.24 -1.25 -17.66
CA SER A 11 2.65 -1.56 -17.91
C SER A 11 3.25 -2.42 -16.80
N ILE A 12 2.88 -2.19 -15.54
CA ILE A 12 3.42 -2.90 -14.37
C ILE A 12 2.67 -4.21 -14.09
N LEU A 13 1.34 -4.19 -14.16
CA LEU A 13 0.47 -5.33 -13.80
C LEU A 13 0.04 -6.16 -15.02
N GLY A 14 0.30 -5.67 -16.23
CA GLY A 14 -0.22 -6.22 -17.47
C GLY A 14 -1.61 -5.70 -17.82
N ILE A 15 -1.95 -5.66 -19.10
CA ILE A 15 -3.22 -5.06 -19.58
C ILE A 15 -4.46 -5.81 -19.06
N ASP A 16 -4.33 -7.08 -18.71
CA ASP A 16 -5.45 -7.93 -18.28
C ASP A 16 -5.65 -7.95 -16.74
N PHE A 17 -4.99 -7.04 -16.00
CA PHE A 17 -5.05 -7.04 -14.53
C PHE A 17 -6.46 -6.87 -13.94
N ALA A 18 -7.36 -6.23 -14.70
CA ALA A 18 -8.75 -6.04 -14.33
C ALA A 18 -9.61 -5.72 -15.57
N PRO A 19 -10.94 -5.94 -15.52
CA PRO A 19 -11.87 -5.46 -16.52
C PRO A 19 -11.76 -3.95 -16.73
N GLU A 20 -11.90 -3.47 -17.98
CA GLU A 20 -11.66 -2.07 -18.34
C GLU A 20 -12.50 -1.08 -17.54
N GLY A 21 -13.77 -1.42 -17.27
CA GLY A 21 -14.68 -0.61 -16.44
C GLY A 21 -14.23 -0.44 -14.98
N ASP A 22 -13.41 -1.35 -14.46
CA ASP A 22 -12.95 -1.35 -13.07
C ASP A 22 -11.59 -0.67 -12.88
N LYS A 23 -10.77 -0.59 -13.93
CA LYS A 23 -9.41 -0.02 -13.86
C LYS A 23 -9.38 1.39 -13.28
N ALA A 24 -10.29 2.25 -13.74
CA ALA A 24 -10.38 3.63 -13.25
C ALA A 24 -10.67 3.69 -11.74
N ARG A 25 -11.55 2.81 -11.24
CA ARG A 25 -11.88 2.71 -9.81
C ARG A 25 -10.68 2.20 -9.01
N LEU A 26 -9.99 1.16 -9.48
CA LEU A 26 -8.84 0.58 -8.81
C LEU A 26 -7.69 1.59 -8.68
N VAL A 27 -7.37 2.28 -9.77
CA VAL A 27 -6.35 3.35 -9.79
C VAL A 27 -6.74 4.49 -8.85
N LEU A 28 -8.01 4.90 -8.81
CA LEU A 28 -8.49 5.93 -7.89
C LEU A 28 -8.30 5.52 -6.41
N LEU A 29 -8.67 4.28 -6.07
CA LEU A 29 -8.56 3.77 -4.70
C LEU A 29 -7.10 3.63 -4.26
N ALA A 30 -6.23 3.12 -5.13
CA ALA A 30 -4.80 3.03 -4.85
C ALA A 30 -4.17 4.42 -4.65
N ASN A 31 -4.45 5.38 -5.54
CA ASN A 31 -3.99 6.75 -5.38
C ASN A 31 -4.51 7.40 -4.09
N THR A 32 -5.75 7.10 -3.69
CA THR A 32 -6.33 7.59 -2.44
C THR A 32 -5.61 7.02 -1.23
N TRP A 33 -5.26 5.73 -1.25
CA TRP A 33 -4.46 5.10 -0.20
C TRP A 33 -3.07 5.75 -0.11
N MET A 34 -2.37 5.87 -1.24
CA MET A 34 -1.04 6.49 -1.30
C MET A 34 -1.05 7.92 -0.79
N LYS A 35 -2.04 8.73 -1.19
CA LYS A 35 -2.19 10.12 -0.74
C LYS A 35 -2.35 10.24 0.78
N LYS A 36 -3.01 9.27 1.42
CA LYS A 36 -3.15 9.26 2.90
C LYS A 36 -1.84 8.94 3.60
N ARG A 37 -0.94 8.17 2.97
CA ARG A 37 0.33 7.75 3.56
C ARG A 37 1.47 8.74 3.26
N VAL A 38 1.59 9.16 2.00
CA VAL A 38 2.71 9.96 1.50
C VAL A 38 2.36 11.46 1.42
N GLY A 39 1.07 11.81 1.38
CA GLY A 39 0.62 13.20 1.21
C GLY A 39 0.52 13.60 -0.27
N GLN A 40 0.87 14.85 -0.59
CA GLN A 40 0.92 15.31 -1.98
C GLN A 40 2.26 14.97 -2.61
N VAL A 41 2.22 14.41 -3.82
CA VAL A 41 3.42 14.17 -4.62
C VAL A 41 3.69 15.34 -5.56
N SER A 42 4.97 15.64 -5.78
CA SER A 42 5.44 16.61 -6.77
C SER A 42 5.24 16.09 -8.20
N SER A 43 5.71 16.85 -9.20
CA SER A 43 5.63 16.44 -10.61
C SER A 43 6.46 15.21 -10.93
N LEU A 44 7.53 14.95 -10.18
CA LEU A 44 8.35 13.75 -10.33
C LEU A 44 7.88 12.70 -9.32
N VAL A 45 7.23 11.65 -9.81
CA VAL A 45 6.79 10.51 -9.00
C VAL A 45 7.86 9.42 -9.11
N PRO A 46 8.52 9.04 -8.01
CA PRO A 46 9.46 7.91 -7.96
C PRO A 46 8.82 6.61 -8.45
N GLU A 47 9.64 5.74 -9.05
CA GLU A 47 9.16 4.46 -9.59
C GLU A 47 8.62 3.55 -8.46
N GLU A 48 9.25 3.59 -7.29
CA GLU A 48 8.85 2.86 -6.09
C GLU A 48 7.43 3.22 -5.67
N PHE A 49 7.00 4.48 -5.84
CA PHE A 49 5.63 4.88 -5.54
C PHE A 49 4.63 4.32 -6.55
N LYS A 50 5.03 4.13 -7.81
CA LYS A 50 4.19 3.45 -8.81
C LYS A 50 4.08 1.96 -8.49
N ILE A 51 5.18 1.33 -8.08
CA ILE A 51 5.19 -0.09 -7.67
C ILE A 51 4.35 -0.27 -6.40
N ALA A 52 4.53 0.58 -5.39
CA ALA A 52 3.73 0.56 -4.16
C ALA A 52 2.24 0.72 -4.46
N SER A 53 1.87 1.66 -5.34
CA SER A 53 0.49 1.84 -5.78
C SER A 53 -0.07 0.58 -6.46
N SER A 54 0.77 -0.12 -7.23
CA SER A 54 0.40 -1.36 -7.92
C SER A 54 0.16 -2.52 -6.95
N GLU A 55 0.94 -2.62 -5.87
CA GLU A 55 0.68 -3.57 -4.78
C GLU A 55 -0.66 -3.30 -4.09
N ILE A 56 -1.01 -2.02 -3.88
CA ILE A 56 -2.33 -1.67 -3.35
C ILE A 56 -3.45 -2.08 -4.31
N ILE A 57 -3.28 -1.93 -5.63
CA ILE A 57 -4.25 -2.43 -6.62
C ILE A 57 -4.44 -3.94 -6.46
N LYS A 58 -3.35 -4.72 -6.32
CA LYS A 58 -3.41 -6.16 -6.09
C LYS A 58 -4.16 -6.50 -4.79
N GLY A 59 -3.88 -5.79 -3.69
CA GLY A 59 -4.58 -6.00 -2.42
C GLY A 59 -6.07 -5.67 -2.47
N ILE A 60 -6.47 -4.67 -3.27
CA ILE A 60 -7.89 -4.37 -3.51
C ILE A 60 -8.56 -5.48 -4.32
N LEU A 61 -7.91 -5.98 -5.38
CA LEU A 61 -8.41 -7.09 -6.19
C LEU A 61 -8.53 -8.38 -5.37
N ALA A 62 -7.57 -8.63 -4.47
CA ALA A 62 -7.60 -9.73 -3.51
C ALA A 62 -8.64 -9.55 -2.40
N LYS A 63 -9.32 -8.39 -2.34
CA LYS A 63 -10.29 -8.02 -1.30
C LYS A 63 -9.69 -8.02 0.12
N GLU A 64 -8.39 -7.78 0.23
CA GLU A 64 -7.70 -7.60 1.51
C GLU A 64 -7.66 -6.12 1.92
N ILE A 65 -7.79 -5.21 0.95
CA ILE A 65 -7.82 -3.76 1.17
C ILE A 65 -9.17 -3.19 0.71
N TYR A 66 -9.72 -2.26 1.48
CA TYR A 66 -11.00 -1.58 1.19
C TYR A 66 -12.22 -2.51 1.02
N ASN A 67 -12.18 -3.72 1.57
CA ASN A 67 -13.28 -4.69 1.48
C ASN A 67 -14.39 -4.49 2.54
N GLY A 68 -14.44 -3.30 3.15
CA GLY A 68 -15.24 -3.05 4.36
C GLY A 68 -14.64 -3.79 5.55
N GLN A 69 -14.64 -3.16 6.73
CA GLN A 69 -14.45 -3.97 7.94
C GLN A 69 -15.70 -4.85 8.05
N ALA A 70 -15.54 -6.18 8.01
CA ALA A 70 -16.51 -7.04 8.65
C ALA A 70 -16.58 -6.51 10.09
N GLN A 71 -17.66 -5.81 10.40
CA GLN A 71 -17.97 -5.33 11.73
C GLN A 71 -17.63 -6.46 12.68
N ALA A 72 -16.57 -6.27 13.49
CA ALA A 72 -15.95 -7.34 14.25
C ALA A 72 -17.05 -8.22 14.87
N LEU A 73 -17.30 -9.38 14.27
CA LEU A 73 -18.29 -10.33 14.74
C LEU A 73 -17.67 -10.90 16.00
N LYS A 74 -17.92 -10.21 17.11
CA LYS A 74 -17.34 -10.43 18.45
C LYS A 74 -17.71 -11.78 19.07
N ARG A 75 -18.35 -12.66 18.30
CA ARG A 75 -18.61 -14.08 18.56
C ARG A 75 -19.47 -14.63 17.42
N GLU A 76 -18.91 -15.47 16.56
CA GLU A 76 -19.67 -16.60 16.02
C GLU A 76 -19.11 -17.86 16.66
N LYS A 77 -19.75 -18.26 17.76
CA LYS A 77 -19.41 -19.49 18.48
C LYS A 77 -20.09 -20.65 17.74
N VAL A 78 -19.48 -21.14 16.67
CA VAL A 78 -19.88 -22.42 16.07
C VAL A 78 -19.27 -23.53 16.92
N LYS A 79 -20.09 -24.16 17.77
CA LYS A 79 -19.73 -25.43 18.40
C LYS A 79 -19.86 -26.52 17.34
N ALA A 80 -18.75 -26.84 16.68
CA ALA A 80 -18.56 -28.13 16.03
C ALA A 80 -17.27 -28.72 16.59
N ASP A 81 -17.40 -29.94 17.13
CA ASP A 81 -16.37 -30.75 17.79
C ASP A 81 -14.89 -30.40 17.50
N GLY A 82 -14.25 -29.85 18.53
CA GLY A 82 -12.90 -30.20 18.96
C GLY A 82 -11.76 -30.03 17.96
N VAL A 83 -11.38 -28.78 17.64
CA VAL A 83 -10.01 -28.25 17.80
C VAL A 83 -10.14 -26.72 17.89
N GLU A 84 -9.86 -26.14 19.05
CA GLU A 84 -9.76 -24.69 19.26
C GLU A 84 -8.33 -24.28 18.92
N SER A 85 -8.11 -23.73 17.72
CA SER A 85 -6.88 -22.96 17.44
C SER A 85 -7.15 -21.52 17.85
N GLU A 86 -6.69 -21.16 19.05
CA GLU A 86 -6.70 -19.79 19.56
C GLU A 86 -5.51 -19.04 18.95
N GLU A 87 -5.72 -18.36 17.82
CA GLU A 87 -4.80 -17.32 17.37
C GLU A 87 -5.12 -16.06 18.20
N GLU A 88 -4.44 -15.92 19.34
CA GLU A 88 -4.49 -14.76 20.22
C GLU A 88 -3.79 -13.57 19.53
N TYR A 89 -4.47 -12.94 18.55
CA TYR A 89 -4.06 -11.64 18.05
C TYR A 89 -4.23 -10.62 19.17
N GLN A 90 -3.13 -9.96 19.56
CA GLN A 90 -3.13 -8.93 20.60
C GLN A 90 -4.25 -7.91 20.37
N ASP A 91 -5.11 -7.76 21.39
CA ASP A 91 -6.25 -6.85 21.41
C ASP A 91 -5.84 -5.45 20.91
N GLY A 92 -6.38 -5.04 19.76
CA GLY A 92 -6.12 -3.72 19.14
C GLY A 92 -5.19 -3.72 17.92
N SER A 93 -4.56 -4.83 17.55
CA SER A 93 -3.79 -4.91 16.30
C SER A 93 -4.72 -5.14 15.10
N VAL A 94 -4.90 -4.13 14.25
CA VAL A 94 -5.53 -4.33 12.94
C VAL A 94 -4.56 -5.10 12.07
N ALA A 95 -4.94 -6.28 11.60
CA ALA A 95 -4.14 -7.04 10.63
C ALA A 95 -3.90 -6.16 9.38
N ILE A 96 -2.63 -5.87 9.09
CA ILE A 96 -2.21 -5.18 7.86
C ILE A 96 -1.96 -6.25 6.81
N SER A 97 -2.54 -6.10 5.62
CA SER A 97 -2.32 -7.05 4.51
C SER A 97 -0.87 -7.08 4.06
N SER A 98 -0.42 -8.21 3.49
CA SER A 98 0.95 -8.33 2.95
C SER A 98 1.21 -7.27 1.86
N TYR A 99 0.20 -6.96 1.05
CA TYR A 99 0.23 -5.89 0.06
C TYR A 99 0.48 -4.51 0.67
N GLU A 100 -0.18 -4.20 1.78
CA GLU A 100 0.07 -2.94 2.50
C GLU A 100 1.46 -2.90 3.12
N GLN A 101 1.97 -4.02 3.65
CA GLN A 101 3.34 -4.09 4.18
C GLN A 101 4.37 -3.80 3.09
N ILE A 102 4.28 -4.47 1.94
CA ILE A 102 5.19 -4.25 0.82
C ILE A 102 5.11 -2.80 0.33
N ALA A 103 3.89 -2.25 0.20
CA ALA A 103 3.72 -0.86 -0.22
C ALA A 103 4.33 0.13 0.78
N LEU A 104 4.21 -0.11 2.09
CA LEU A 104 4.83 0.71 3.12
C LEU A 104 6.36 0.64 3.07
N ASP A 105 6.92 -0.56 2.86
CA ASP A 105 8.38 -0.73 2.74
C ASP A 105 8.95 0.00 1.51
N LEU A 106 8.25 -0.06 0.37
CA LEU A 106 8.60 0.68 -0.85
C LEU A 106 8.49 2.20 -0.66
N ILE A 107 7.50 2.67 0.12
CA ILE A 107 7.41 4.09 0.45
C ILE A 107 8.60 4.51 1.32
N ALA A 108 8.93 3.70 2.33
CA ALA A 108 10.02 3.99 3.26
C ALA A 108 11.39 3.97 2.56
N SER A 109 11.58 3.12 1.54
CA SER A 109 12.86 3.08 0.80
C SER A 109 13.17 4.38 0.07
N VAL A 110 12.15 5.14 -0.36
CA VAL A 110 12.34 6.44 -1.04
C VAL A 110 12.89 7.52 -0.09
N GLU A 111 12.51 7.51 1.19
CA GLU A 111 13.07 8.45 2.18
C GLU A 111 14.55 8.16 2.47
N VAL A 112 14.96 6.89 2.35
CA VAL A 112 16.34 6.45 2.62
C VAL A 112 17.30 6.81 1.48
N ASP A 113 16.80 7.01 0.26
CA ASP A 113 17.62 7.25 -0.93
C ASP A 113 17.93 8.73 -1.22
N GLN A 114 17.50 9.65 -0.34
CA GLN A 114 18.14 10.97 -0.31
C GLN A 114 19.57 10.75 0.21
N PRO A 115 20.64 11.07 -0.57
CA PRO A 115 21.99 10.98 -0.05
C PRO A 115 22.03 11.81 1.23
N LYS A 116 22.35 11.16 2.36
CA LYS A 116 22.83 11.89 3.54
C LYS A 116 24.02 12.68 3.07
N VAL A 117 23.81 13.93 2.66
CA VAL A 117 24.88 14.88 2.40
C VAL A 117 25.75 14.80 3.65
N PRO A 118 27.00 14.30 3.57
CA PRO A 118 27.88 14.39 4.71
C PRO A 118 28.00 15.88 4.96
N LEU A 119 27.53 16.30 6.14
CA LEU A 119 27.61 17.68 6.62
C LEU A 119 29.08 17.99 6.92
N SER A 120 29.90 17.99 5.88
CA SER A 120 31.34 18.14 5.93
C SER A 120 31.73 19.12 4.84
N ILE A 121 32.23 20.27 5.29
CA ILE A 121 33.06 21.24 4.56
C ILE A 121 32.29 22.36 3.84
N PHE A 122 31.74 23.28 4.64
CA PHE A 122 31.92 24.71 4.39
C PHE A 122 32.53 25.36 5.63
N LEU A 123 33.79 25.01 5.91
CA LEU A 123 34.63 25.71 6.87
C LEU A 123 36.00 25.94 6.21
N THR A 124 36.02 26.82 5.22
CA THR A 124 37.25 27.56 4.89
C THR A 124 36.88 29.01 4.70
N ARG A 125 36.87 29.73 5.82
CA ARG A 125 37.10 31.16 5.86
C ARG A 125 38.62 31.31 5.94
N VAL A 126 39.27 31.70 4.84
CA VAL A 126 40.58 32.36 4.83
C VAL A 126 40.50 33.46 3.79
#